data_AF-A0A821NSH6-F1
#
_entry.id   AF-A0A821NSH6-F1
#
_cell.length_a   1.000
_cell.length_b   1.000
_cell.length_c   1.000
_cell.angle_alpha   90.00
_cell.angle_beta   90.00
_cell.angle_gamma   90.00
#
_symmetry.space_group_name_H-M   'P 1'
#
loop_
_entity.id
_entity.type
_entity.pdbx_description
1 polymer ?
#
loop_
_entity_poly.entity_id
_entity_poly.type
_entity_poly.pdbx_seq_one_letter_code
_entity_poly.pdbx_strand_id
1 'polypeptide(L)'
;MASSSNKYTFRAFLALSFNGHGLKTLETLVRTLRSLHGSDGLYWQTVYHYHVTLKFLGNIDTFLLKRITKQMKIWAHASAPFQLSLNTITGFPTPHKTRCIVATLNDSDGRLKRLVDQIAGYFAMFDFAIDGRPFIPH
;
A
#
# COMPACT_ATOMS: atom_id res chain seq x y z
N MET A 1 -16.51 -28.02 -26.56
CA MET A 1 -16.84 -26.60 -26.82
C MET A 1 -16.56 -25.83 -25.54
N ALA A 2 -15.50 -25.02 -25.53
CA ALA A 2 -15.07 -24.29 -24.34
C ALA A 2 -16.09 -23.18 -24.03
N SER A 3 -16.66 -23.22 -22.83
CA SER A 3 -17.55 -22.18 -22.31
C SER A 3 -16.76 -20.88 -22.16
N SER A 4 -17.11 -19.89 -22.98
CA SER A 4 -16.69 -18.50 -22.90
C SER A 4 -17.26 -17.86 -21.63
N SER A 5 -16.70 -18.19 -20.47
CA SER A 5 -17.03 -17.51 -19.22
C SER A 5 -16.46 -16.09 -19.28
N ASN A 6 -17.35 -15.10 -19.29
CA ASN A 6 -17.00 -13.70 -19.24
C ASN A 6 -16.15 -13.44 -17.99
N LYS A 7 -14.84 -13.23 -18.17
CA LYS A 7 -13.87 -13.18 -17.07
C LYS A 7 -13.89 -11.77 -16.48
N TYR A 8 -14.72 -11.52 -15.47
CA TYR A 8 -14.66 -10.28 -14.72
C TYR A 8 -13.26 -10.10 -14.14
N THR A 9 -12.63 -8.96 -14.43
CA THR A 9 -11.32 -8.60 -13.92
C THR A 9 -11.43 -7.43 -12.96
N PHE A 10 -10.54 -7.39 -11.97
CA PHE A 10 -10.43 -6.36 -10.94
C PHE A 10 -9.06 -5.73 -11.03
N ARG A 11 -9.01 -4.40 -11.04
CA ARG A 11 -7.76 -3.69 -10.80
C ARG A 11 -7.45 -3.76 -9.30
N ALA A 12 -6.40 -4.47 -8.94
CA ALA A 12 -6.09 -4.78 -7.54
C ALA A 12 -4.67 -4.35 -7.14
N PHE A 13 -4.50 -4.15 -5.84
CA PHE A 13 -3.21 -3.98 -5.19
C PHE A 13 -3.27 -4.58 -3.78
N LEU A 14 -2.11 -4.90 -3.23
CA LEU A 14 -1.93 -5.27 -1.83
C LEU A 14 -1.42 -4.08 -1.05
N ALA A 15 -1.92 -3.90 0.17
CA ALA A 15 -1.55 -2.79 1.02
C ALA A 15 -1.56 -3.18 2.51
N LEU A 16 -0.81 -2.41 3.30
CA LEU A 16 -0.95 -2.37 4.75
C LEU A 16 -1.90 -1.26 5.16
N SER A 17 -2.81 -1.58 6.07
CA SER A 17 -3.60 -0.61 6.80
C SER A 17 -2.96 -0.28 8.15
N PHE A 18 -3.38 0.84 8.72
CA PHE A 18 -2.94 1.29 10.05
C PHE A 18 -3.92 0.82 11.13
N ASN A 19 -3.39 0.52 12.31
CA ASN A 19 -4.21 0.29 13.50
C ASN A 19 -4.74 1.63 14.07
N GLY A 20 -5.56 1.56 15.12
CA GLY A 20 -6.17 2.77 15.73
C GLY A 20 -5.15 3.82 16.19
N HIS A 21 -3.98 3.40 16.69
CA HIS A 21 -2.91 4.32 17.06
C HIS A 21 -2.34 5.04 15.82
N GLY A 22 -1.99 4.28 14.78
CA GLY A 22 -1.48 4.83 13.53
C GLY A 22 -2.47 5.78 12.85
N LEU A 23 -3.76 5.44 12.84
CA LEU A 23 -4.81 6.32 12.31
C LEU A 23 -4.87 7.64 13.08
N LYS A 24 -4.83 7.61 14.41
CA LYS A 24 -4.83 8.84 15.24
C LYS A 24 -3.59 9.71 15.02
N THR A 25 -2.42 9.09 14.82
CA THR A 25 -1.19 9.80 14.43
C THR A 25 -1.37 10.50 13.08
N LEU A 26 -1.94 9.80 12.09
CA LEU A 26 -2.20 10.35 10.77
C LEU A 26 -3.26 11.46 10.78
N GLU A 27 -4.30 11.34 11.60
CA GLU A 27 -5.30 12.41 11.80
C GLU A 27 -4.66 13.69 12.34
N THR A 28 -3.78 13.54 13.33
CA THR A 28 -3.05 14.66 13.92
C THR A 28 -2.13 15.32 12.89
N LEU A 29 -1.39 14.52 12.12
CA LEU A 29 -0.56 15.00 11.03
C LEU A 29 -1.38 15.77 9.98
N VAL A 30 -2.48 15.19 9.49
CA VAL A 30 -3.35 15.84 8.48
C VAL A 30 -3.93 17.14 9.02
N ARG A 31 -4.34 17.19 10.28
CA ARG A 31 -4.82 18.44 10.90
C ARG A 31 -3.75 19.53 10.87
N THR A 32 -2.50 19.18 11.20
CA THR A 32 -1.36 20.11 11.12
C THR A 32 -1.08 20.55 9.68
N LEU A 33 -1.14 19.64 8.70
CA LEU A 33 -0.90 19.99 7.31
C LEU A 33 -2.01 20.88 6.73
N ARG A 34 -3.26 20.68 7.14
CA ARG A 34 -4.42 21.51 6.76
C ARG A 34 -4.38 22.92 7.33
N SER A 35 -3.56 23.20 8.34
CA SER A 35 -3.38 24.56 8.86
C SER A 35 -2.24 25.31 8.18
N LEU A 36 -1.52 24.69 7.24
CA LEU A 36 -0.42 25.33 6.52
C LEU A 36 -0.97 26.22 5.40
N HIS A 37 -0.28 27.33 5.13
CA HIS A 37 -0.64 28.20 4.02
C HIS A 37 -0.60 27.43 2.69
N GLY A 38 -1.63 27.59 1.86
CA GLY A 38 -1.75 26.91 0.56
C GLY A 38 -2.36 25.51 0.60
N SER A 39 -2.77 25.00 1.77
CA SER A 39 -3.43 23.68 1.87
C SER A 39 -4.87 23.65 1.35
N ASP A 40 -5.50 24.80 1.15
CA ASP A 40 -6.90 24.92 0.73
C ASP A 40 -7.16 24.38 -0.68
N GLY A 41 -6.13 24.36 -1.53
CA GLY A 41 -6.20 23.78 -2.87
C GLY A 41 -6.04 22.25 -2.91
N LEU A 42 -5.84 21.59 -1.75
CA LEU A 42 -5.61 20.15 -1.68
C LEU A 42 -6.90 19.39 -1.37
N TYR A 43 -7.09 18.29 -2.09
CA TYR A 43 -8.12 17.32 -1.75
C TYR A 43 -7.60 16.33 -0.70
N TRP A 44 -8.13 16.43 0.53
CA TRP A 44 -7.72 15.58 1.64
C TRP A 44 -8.62 14.36 1.79
N GLN A 45 -8.06 13.18 1.53
CA GLN A 45 -8.75 11.91 1.80
C GLN A 45 -8.95 11.68 3.31
N THR A 46 -9.99 10.95 3.70
CA THR A 46 -10.17 10.38 5.03
C THR A 46 -8.98 9.51 5.45
N VAL A 47 -8.64 9.50 6.73
CA VAL A 47 -7.50 8.71 7.21
C VAL A 47 -7.69 7.19 7.02
N TYR A 48 -8.93 6.73 6.93
CA TYR A 48 -9.25 5.31 6.77
C TYR A 48 -8.89 4.72 5.40
N HIS A 49 -8.70 5.55 4.35
CA HIS A 49 -8.14 5.02 3.09
C HIS A 49 -6.63 5.25 2.97
N TYR A 50 -5.96 5.77 3.99
CA TYR A 50 -4.49 5.80 4.00
C TYR A 50 -3.95 4.39 4.18
N HIS A 51 -2.93 4.08 3.41
CA HIS A 51 -2.36 2.75 3.34
C HIS A 51 -0.95 2.83 2.78
N VAL A 52 -0.13 1.82 3.07
CA VAL A 52 1.15 1.61 2.39
C VAL A 52 0.93 0.59 1.31
N THR A 53 1.09 0.97 0.04
CA THR A 53 0.98 0.00 -1.05
C THR A 53 2.20 -0.92 -1.05
N LEU A 54 1.96 -2.23 -1.07
CA LEU A 54 3.01 -3.26 -1.11
C LEU A 54 3.26 -3.79 -2.51
N LYS A 55 2.18 -4.02 -3.29
CA LYS A 55 2.29 -4.54 -4.66
C LYS A 55 1.06 -4.18 -5.49
N PHE A 56 1.27 -3.57 -6.66
CA PHE A 56 0.24 -3.46 -7.67
C PHE A 56 0.10 -4.79 -8.43
N LEU A 57 -1.14 -5.27 -8.59
CA LEU A 57 -1.45 -6.53 -9.27
C LEU A 57 -2.04 -6.30 -10.67
N GLY A 58 -2.31 -5.05 -11.05
CA GLY A 58 -2.99 -4.77 -12.31
C GLY A 58 -4.37 -5.42 -12.34
N ASN A 59 -4.78 -5.92 -13.50
CA ASN A 59 -6.06 -6.59 -13.69
C ASN A 59 -5.92 -8.09 -13.38
N ILE A 60 -6.64 -8.57 -12.37
CA ILE A 60 -6.69 -9.99 -12.00
C ILE A 60 -8.12 -10.52 -12.09
N ASP A 61 -8.27 -11.80 -12.44
CA ASP A 61 -9.59 -12.44 -12.46
C ASP A 61 -10.08 -12.84 -11.07
N THR A 62 -11.37 -13.20 -10.99
CA THR A 62 -12.02 -13.63 -9.74
C THR A 62 -11.36 -14.83 -9.07
N PHE A 63 -10.78 -15.75 -9.84
CA PHE A 63 -10.14 -16.96 -9.32
C PHE A 63 -8.83 -16.59 -8.62
N LEU A 64 -8.00 -15.79 -9.27
CA LEU A 64 -6.74 -15.31 -8.73
C LEU A 64 -6.96 -14.41 -7.50
N LEU A 65 -7.97 -13.52 -7.56
CA LEU A 65 -8.36 -12.69 -6.42
C LEU A 65 -8.71 -13.54 -5.18
N LYS A 66 -9.52 -14.60 -5.34
CA LYS A 66 -9.88 -15.51 -4.23
C LYS A 66 -8.66 -16.23 -3.68
N ARG A 67 -7.77 -16.72 -4.54
CA ARG A 67 -6.54 -17.44 -4.15
C ARG A 67 -5.59 -16.53 -3.36
N ILE A 68 -5.33 -15.32 -3.86
CA ILE A 68 -4.50 -14.31 -3.18
C ILE A 68 -5.12 -13.94 -1.82
N THR A 69 -6.42 -13.64 -1.78
CA THR A 69 -7.12 -13.26 -0.55
C THR A 69 -6.98 -14.32 0.54
N LYS A 70 -7.14 -15.61 0.18
CA LYS A 70 -6.97 -16.72 1.13
C LYS A 70 -5.54 -16.76 1.69
N GLN A 71 -4.52 -16.61 0.83
CA GLN A 71 -3.13 -16.62 1.28
C GLN A 71 -2.81 -15.43 2.18
N MET A 72 -3.26 -14.23 1.82
CA MET A 72 -3.00 -13.02 2.60
C MET A 72 -3.62 -13.11 4.00
N LYS A 73 -4.82 -13.71 4.13
CA LYS A 73 -5.44 -13.96 5.45
C LYS A 73 -4.57 -14.87 6.33
N ILE A 74 -4.04 -15.96 5.78
CA ILE A 74 -3.17 -16.89 6.52
C ILE A 74 -1.92 -16.14 7.02
N TRP A 75 -1.27 -15.37 6.15
CA TRP A 75 -0.10 -14.60 6.52
C TRP A 75 -0.40 -13.50 7.54
N ALA A 76 -1.51 -12.78 7.39
CA ALA A 76 -1.93 -11.77 8.33
C ALA A 76 -2.18 -12.36 9.73
N HIS A 77 -2.81 -13.55 9.82
CA HIS A 77 -3.01 -14.23 11.10
C HIS A 77 -1.71 -14.73 11.75
N ALA A 78 -0.71 -15.09 10.94
CA ALA A 78 0.59 -15.56 11.42
C ALA A 78 1.59 -14.42 11.73
N SER A 79 1.25 -13.18 11.38
CA SER A 79 2.16 -12.04 11.51
C SER A 79 1.82 -11.19 12.74
N ALA A 80 2.84 -10.86 13.54
CA ALA A 80 2.69 -9.88 14.60
C ALA A 80 2.67 -8.45 14.00
N PRO A 81 1.90 -7.51 14.57
CA PRO A 81 2.02 -6.10 14.25
C PRO A 81 3.45 -5.60 14.43
N PHE A 82 3.81 -4.57 13.68
CA PHE A 82 5.12 -3.92 13.78
C PHE A 82 5.01 -2.41 13.67
N GLN A 83 6.08 -1.72 14.06
CA GLN A 83 6.11 -0.27 14.13
C GLN A 83 6.83 0.31 12.93
N LEU A 84 6.24 1.34 12.35
CA LEU A 84 6.87 2.21 11.37
C LEU A 84 6.86 3.62 11.94
N SER A 85 7.85 4.42 11.56
CA SER A 85 7.90 5.84 11.93
C SER A 85 7.72 6.71 10.70
N LEU A 86 6.98 7.82 10.86
CA LEU A 86 6.89 8.84 9.82
C LEU A 86 8.27 9.48 9.64
N ASN A 87 8.68 9.65 8.39
CA ASN A 87 9.98 10.21 8.05
C ASN A 87 9.86 11.61 7.41
N THR A 88 9.30 11.70 6.20
CA THR A 88 9.26 12.94 5.43
C THR A 88 7.95 13.09 4.70
N ILE A 89 7.39 14.29 4.67
CA ILE A 89 6.26 14.63 3.79
C ILE A 89 6.82 15.17 2.49
N THR A 90 6.42 14.59 1.37
CA THR A 90 6.94 14.97 0.05
C THR A 90 5.89 14.84 -1.05
N GLY A 91 6.12 15.51 -2.17
CA GLY A 91 5.32 15.36 -3.38
C GLY A 91 5.65 14.08 -4.16
N PHE A 92 4.62 13.40 -4.67
CA PHE A 92 4.72 12.16 -5.44
C PHE A 92 4.14 12.33 -6.87
N PRO A 93 4.74 11.75 -7.93
CA PRO A 93 5.91 10.87 -7.92
C PRO A 93 7.24 11.60 -7.66
N THR A 94 7.29 12.92 -7.86
CA THR A 94 8.44 13.76 -7.52
C THR A 94 7.97 15.11 -7.00
N PRO A 95 8.75 15.83 -6.17
CA PRO A 95 8.39 17.15 -5.67
C PRO A 95 8.06 18.16 -6.77
N HIS A 96 8.78 18.11 -7.91
CA HIS A 96 8.60 19.04 -9.02
C HIS A 96 7.41 18.70 -9.93
N LYS A 97 6.91 17.45 -9.90
CA LYS A 97 5.75 16.99 -10.69
C LYS A 97 4.72 16.33 -9.77
N THR A 98 4.38 17.03 -8.69
CA THR A 98 3.52 16.54 -7.62
C THR A 98 2.09 16.35 -8.10
N ARG A 99 1.53 15.16 -7.86
CA ARG A 99 0.12 14.83 -8.06
C ARG A 99 -0.62 14.56 -6.74
N CYS A 100 0.12 14.11 -5.73
CA CYS A 100 -0.35 13.98 -4.36
C CYS A 100 0.82 14.17 -3.40
N ILE A 101 0.52 14.51 -2.15
CA ILE A 101 1.48 14.49 -1.05
C ILE A 101 1.43 13.12 -0.36
N VAL A 102 2.58 12.64 0.07
CA VAL A 102 2.75 11.35 0.76
C VAL A 102 3.64 11.52 1.98
N ALA A 103 3.52 10.59 2.93
CA ALA A 103 4.39 10.55 4.10
C ALA A 103 5.28 9.31 4.02
N THR A 104 6.55 9.48 3.71
CA THR A 104 7.49 8.35 3.67
C THR A 104 7.68 7.76 5.06
N LEU A 105 7.98 6.47 5.12
CA LEU A 105 8.11 5.73 6.38
C LEU A 105 9.54 5.20 6.56
N ASN A 106 9.98 5.15 7.80
CA ASN A 106 11.20 4.46 8.21
C ASN A 106 10.85 3.10 8.83
N ASP A 107 11.47 2.05 8.29
CA ASP A 107 11.39 0.64 8.72
C ASP A 107 12.70 0.26 9.42
N SER A 108 12.90 0.76 10.64
CA SER A 108 14.19 0.64 11.34
C SER A 108 14.58 -0.80 11.69
N ASP A 109 13.61 -1.70 11.85
CA ASP A 109 13.84 -3.11 12.17
C ASP A 109 13.73 -4.05 10.95
N GLY A 110 13.48 -3.49 9.76
CA GLY A 110 13.41 -4.21 8.50
C GLY A 110 12.18 -5.12 8.36
N ARG A 111 11.16 -5.02 9.22
CA ARG A 111 9.98 -5.90 9.16
C ARG A 111 9.14 -5.66 7.92
N LEU A 112 8.98 -4.41 7.49
CA LEU A 112 8.26 -4.11 6.26
C LEU A 112 9.02 -4.64 5.05
N LYS A 113 10.34 -4.46 5.01
CA LYS A 113 11.18 -5.00 3.92
C LYS A 113 11.02 -6.52 3.82
N ARG A 114 11.12 -7.25 4.94
CA ARG A 114 10.94 -8.72 4.95
C ARG A 114 9.56 -9.14 4.44
N LEU A 115 8.50 -8.40 4.81
CA LEU A 115 7.16 -8.66 4.30
C LEU A 115 7.06 -8.44 2.78
N VAL A 116 7.64 -7.35 2.27
CA VAL A 116 7.68 -7.06 0.83
C VAL A 116 8.44 -8.14 0.06
N ASP A 117 9.59 -8.58 0.57
CA ASP A 117 10.39 -9.65 -0.03
C ASP A 117 9.61 -10.99 -0.06
N GLN A 118 8.93 -11.32 1.05
CA GLN A 118 8.08 -12.52 1.13
C GLN A 118 6.91 -12.47 0.14
N ILE A 119 6.26 -11.30 0.00
CA ILE A 119 5.20 -11.08 -1.00
C ILE A 119 5.79 -11.25 -2.40
N ALA A 120 6.92 -10.62 -2.70
CA ALA A 120 7.56 -10.73 -4.02
C ALA A 120 7.85 -12.19 -4.39
N GLY A 121 8.39 -12.99 -3.46
CA GLY A 121 8.64 -14.41 -3.66
C GLY A 121 7.36 -15.22 -3.93
N TYR A 122 6.26 -14.96 -3.22
CA TYR A 122 4.99 -15.64 -3.49
C TYR A 122 4.42 -15.31 -4.86
N PHE A 123 4.51 -14.04 -5.27
CA PHE A 123 3.96 -13.59 -6.55
C PHE A 123 4.81 -13.99 -7.76
N ALA A 124 6.09 -14.29 -7.59
CA ALA A 124 6.93 -14.85 -8.64
C ALA A 124 6.37 -16.19 -9.17
N MET A 125 5.64 -16.96 -8.34
CA MET A 125 4.98 -18.21 -8.75
C MET A 125 3.74 -18.01 -9.64
N PHE A 126 3.31 -16.77 -9.85
CA PHE A 126 2.09 -16.42 -10.60
C PHE A 126 2.40 -15.54 -11.82
N ASP A 127 3.63 -15.58 -12.33
CA ASP A 127 4.11 -14.79 -13.47
C ASP A 127 3.92 -13.28 -13.31
N PHE A 128 3.80 -12.79 -12.06
CA PHE A 128 3.86 -11.34 -11.83
C PHE A 128 5.31 -10.88 -11.92
N ALA A 129 5.53 -9.85 -12.73
CA ALA A 129 6.81 -9.18 -12.79
C ALA A 129 7.28 -8.75 -11.39
N ILE A 130 8.57 -8.97 -11.15
CA ILE A 130 9.29 -8.42 -10.00
C ILE A 130 9.55 -6.95 -10.33
N ASP A 131 9.19 -6.03 -9.42
CA ASP A 131 9.56 -4.62 -9.58
C ASP A 131 11.04 -4.48 -9.25
N GLY A 132 11.86 -4.07 -10.23
CA GLY A 132 13.30 -3.88 -10.05
C GLY A 132 13.66 -2.58 -9.34
N ARG A 133 12.69 -1.71 -9.04
CA ARG A 133 12.95 -0.45 -8.36
C ARG A 133 13.03 -0.66 -6.84
N PRO A 134 13.84 0.13 -6.13
CA PRO A 134 13.84 0.15 -4.67
C PRO A 134 12.44 0.43 -4.15
N PHE A 135 12.00 -0.37 -3.18
CA PHE A 135 10.74 -0.14 -2.48
C PHE A 135 10.88 1.06 -1.54
N ILE A 136 10.08 2.10 -1.77
CA ILE A 136 10.04 3.31 -0.93
C ILE A 136 8.66 3.38 -0.27
N PRO A 137 8.53 3.00 1.02
CA PRO A 137 7.23 3.00 1.69
C PRO A 137 6.76 4.43 1.96
N HIS A 138 5.51 4.69 1.59
CA HIS A 138 4.85 5.98 1.75
C HIS A 138 3.33 5.82 1.80
#